data_AF-V2UUI1-F1
#
_entry.id   AF-V2UUI1-F1
#
_cell.length_a   1.000
_cell.length_b   1.000
_cell.length_c   1.000
_cell.angle_alpha   90.00
_cell.angle_beta   90.00
_cell.angle_gamma   90.00
#
_symmetry.space_group_name_H-M   'P 1'
#
loop_
_entity.id
_entity.type
_entity.pdbx_description
1 polymer ?
#
loop_
_entity_poly.entity_id
_entity_poly.type
_entity_poly.pdbx_seq_one_letter_code
_entity_poly.pdbx_strand_id
1 'polypeptide(L)'
;MDITELLAFSAKNGASDLHLSAGLPPMIRIDGEVRRINLPALEHKDVHRLIYDIMNDKQRHDYEELLETDFSFEVPGVARFRVNAFNQNRGAGAVFRTIPSKILTMEDLGLGNTFKEICEFPRGIVLVTGPTGSGKSTTLAAMIDYINENRYDHVLTIEDPIEFVHQSKKCLINQREVHRDTHGFNEALRSALREDPDIILVGEMRDLETIRLALTAAETGHLVFGTLHTTSAAKTIDRVIDVFPAEEKDMIRAMLSESLQAVISQTLLKKTGGGRVAAHEIMLGVPSIRNLIRENKVAQMYSAIQTGANQGMVTLDQSLKNLVTKGVITKDVARTAAKQPDSFM
;
A
#
# COMPACT_ATOMS: atom_id res chain seq x y z
N MET A 1 -17.88 -5.21 -29.51
CA MET A 1 -17.64 -4.69 -28.17
C MET A 1 -16.30 -5.20 -27.73
N ASP A 2 -15.35 -4.29 -27.59
CA ASP A 2 -14.02 -4.62 -27.11
C ASP A 2 -13.95 -4.48 -25.58
N ILE A 3 -12.82 -4.90 -25.01
CA ILE A 3 -12.57 -4.78 -23.58
C ILE A 3 -12.43 -3.32 -23.13
N THR A 4 -11.88 -2.46 -23.98
CA THR A 4 -11.65 -1.05 -23.71
C THR A 4 -12.97 -0.30 -23.50
N GLU A 5 -13.99 -0.57 -24.31
CA GLU A 5 -15.36 -0.05 -24.18
C GLU A 5 -16.00 -0.47 -22.86
N LEU A 6 -15.84 -1.74 -22.46
CA LEU A 6 -16.36 -2.24 -21.19
C LEU A 6 -15.68 -1.57 -19.99
N LEU A 7 -14.37 -1.38 -20.06
CA LEU A 7 -13.59 -0.71 -19.01
C LEU A 7 -13.93 0.79 -18.93
N ALA A 8 -14.05 1.47 -20.06
CA ALA A 8 -14.48 2.86 -20.14
C ALA A 8 -15.92 3.04 -19.62
N PHE A 9 -16.82 2.12 -19.95
CA PHE A 9 -18.17 2.10 -19.40
C PHE A 9 -18.15 1.92 -17.88
N SER A 10 -17.34 1.00 -17.37
CA SER A 10 -17.20 0.73 -15.94
C SER A 10 -16.69 1.97 -15.19
N ALA A 11 -15.62 2.60 -15.68
CA ALA A 11 -15.07 3.83 -15.11
C ALA A 11 -16.07 4.99 -15.14
N LYS A 12 -16.78 5.19 -16.26
CA LYS A 12 -17.81 6.24 -16.42
C LYS A 12 -18.98 6.08 -15.44
N ASN A 13 -19.33 4.84 -15.08
CA ASN A 13 -20.39 4.54 -14.12
C ASN A 13 -19.88 4.47 -12.67
N GLY A 14 -18.62 4.83 -12.41
CA GLY A 14 -18.04 4.82 -11.06
C GLY A 14 -17.90 3.42 -10.46
N ALA A 15 -17.78 2.39 -11.32
CA ALA A 15 -17.63 1.02 -10.85
C ALA A 15 -16.24 0.77 -10.24
N SER A 16 -16.21 0.09 -9.09
CA SER A 16 -14.95 -0.33 -8.45
C SER A 16 -14.32 -1.51 -9.17
N ASP A 17 -15.14 -2.43 -9.70
CA ASP A 17 -14.70 -3.65 -10.34
C ASP A 17 -15.58 -3.95 -11.58
N LEU A 18 -14.96 -4.43 -12.65
CA LEU A 18 -15.61 -5.11 -13.78
C LEU A 18 -15.30 -6.61 -13.69
N HIS A 19 -16.33 -7.44 -13.81
CA HIS A 19 -16.27 -8.89 -13.76
C HIS A 19 -16.67 -9.47 -15.11
N LEU A 20 -15.80 -10.31 -15.67
CA LEU A 20 -16.08 -11.17 -16.80
C LEU A 20 -16.10 -12.62 -16.34
N SER A 21 -17.14 -13.36 -16.70
CA SER A 21 -17.26 -14.77 -16.35
C SER A 21 -18.00 -15.50 -17.46
N ALA A 22 -17.39 -16.57 -17.99
CA ALA A 22 -18.01 -17.37 -19.05
C ALA A 22 -19.41 -17.85 -18.64
N GLY A 23 -20.35 -17.73 -19.57
CA GLY A 23 -21.78 -18.04 -19.40
C GLY A 23 -22.61 -16.92 -18.75
N LEU A 24 -22.04 -15.74 -18.50
CA LEU A 24 -22.75 -14.60 -17.91
C LEU A 24 -22.49 -13.31 -18.70
N PRO A 25 -23.43 -12.33 -18.64
CA PRO A 25 -23.15 -10.98 -19.10
C PRO A 25 -22.01 -10.34 -18.28
N PRO A 26 -21.28 -9.35 -18.84
CA PRO A 26 -20.38 -8.52 -18.04
C PRO A 26 -21.11 -7.93 -16.84
N MET A 27 -20.42 -7.87 -15.70
CA MET A 27 -21.00 -7.32 -14.47
C MET A 27 -20.08 -6.25 -13.89
N ILE A 28 -20.64 -5.23 -13.27
CA ILE A 28 -19.89 -4.18 -12.59
C ILE A 28 -20.29 -4.08 -11.13
N ARG A 29 -19.32 -3.73 -10.27
CA ARG A 29 -19.58 -3.43 -8.86
C ARG A 29 -19.74 -1.93 -8.66
N ILE A 30 -20.89 -1.51 -8.18
CA ILE A 30 -21.18 -0.13 -7.78
C ILE A 30 -21.67 -0.16 -6.34
N ASP A 31 -21.08 0.65 -5.47
CA ASP A 31 -21.41 0.75 -4.04
C ASP A 31 -21.44 -0.61 -3.29
N GLY A 32 -20.58 -1.54 -3.72
CA GLY A 32 -20.46 -2.87 -3.11
C GLY A 32 -21.35 -3.94 -3.74
N GLU A 33 -22.31 -3.58 -4.59
CA GLU A 33 -23.23 -4.51 -5.25
C GLU A 33 -22.79 -4.86 -6.67
N VAL A 34 -22.81 -6.15 -7.02
CA VAL A 34 -22.49 -6.62 -8.37
C VAL A 34 -23.76 -6.65 -9.22
N ARG A 35 -23.76 -5.94 -10.35
CA ARG A 35 -24.92 -5.82 -11.25
C ARG A 35 -24.53 -6.19 -12.68
N ARG A 36 -25.43 -6.86 -13.39
CA ARG A 36 -25.26 -7.21 -14.81
C ARG A 36 -25.41 -5.96 -15.66
N ILE A 37 -24.50 -5.78 -16.62
CA ILE A 37 -24.68 -4.82 -17.71
C ILE A 37 -25.74 -5.39 -18.66
N ASN A 38 -26.55 -4.53 -19.28
CA ASN A 38 -27.56 -4.93 -20.26
C ASN A 38 -26.91 -5.35 -21.59
N LEU A 39 -26.21 -6.49 -21.56
CA LEU A 39 -25.51 -7.10 -22.69
C LEU A 39 -25.79 -8.60 -22.71
N PRO A 40 -25.63 -9.27 -23.87
CA PRO A 40 -25.70 -10.73 -23.94
C PRO A 40 -24.68 -11.41 -23.02
N ALA A 41 -24.98 -12.66 -22.66
CA ALA A 41 -24.01 -13.50 -21.97
C ALA A 41 -22.77 -13.74 -22.86
N LEU A 42 -21.59 -13.72 -22.26
CA LEU A 42 -20.33 -14.00 -22.94
C LEU A 42 -19.99 -15.49 -22.79
N GLU A 43 -19.76 -16.18 -23.90
CA GLU A 43 -19.29 -17.57 -23.87
C GLU A 43 -17.81 -17.62 -23.48
N HIS A 44 -17.31 -18.83 -23.16
CA HIS A 44 -15.90 -19.01 -22.80
C HIS A 44 -14.94 -18.40 -23.83
N LYS A 45 -15.23 -18.60 -25.13
CA LYS A 45 -14.40 -18.07 -26.22
C LYS A 45 -14.36 -16.54 -26.25
N ASP A 46 -15.47 -15.89 -25.91
CA ASP A 46 -15.55 -14.43 -25.89
C ASP A 46 -14.74 -13.86 -24.72
N VAL A 47 -14.92 -14.42 -23.52
CA VAL A 47 -14.20 -13.99 -22.32
C VAL A 47 -12.70 -14.23 -22.46
N HIS A 48 -12.32 -15.42 -22.95
CA HIS A 48 -10.92 -15.77 -23.19
C HIS A 48 -10.26 -14.80 -24.18
N ARG A 49 -10.91 -14.51 -25.32
CA ARG A 49 -10.42 -13.51 -26.29
C ARG A 49 -10.21 -12.14 -25.64
N LEU A 50 -11.23 -11.63 -24.93
CA LEU A 50 -11.15 -10.31 -24.29
C LEU A 50 -10.00 -10.19 -23.29
N ILE A 51 -9.69 -11.28 -22.57
CA ILE A 51 -8.57 -11.34 -21.63
C ILE A 51 -7.23 -11.47 -22.37
N TYR A 52 -7.15 -12.31 -23.40
CA TYR A 52 -5.92 -12.51 -24.17
C TYR A 52 -5.46 -11.28 -24.95
N ASP A 53 -6.42 -10.48 -25.43
CA ASP A 53 -6.15 -9.28 -26.23
C ASP A 53 -5.37 -8.21 -25.44
N ILE A 54 -5.49 -8.21 -24.11
CA ILE A 54 -4.81 -7.25 -23.22
C ILE A 54 -3.54 -7.81 -22.56
N MET A 55 -3.30 -9.11 -22.70
CA MET A 55 -2.12 -9.77 -22.15
C MET A 55 -0.93 -9.67 -23.11
N ASN A 56 0.27 -9.47 -22.56
CA ASN A 56 1.52 -9.72 -23.27
C ASN A 56 1.87 -11.23 -23.29
N ASP A 57 2.89 -11.60 -24.06
CA ASP A 57 3.25 -13.03 -24.25
C ASP A 57 3.65 -13.73 -22.94
N LYS A 58 4.31 -13.03 -22.02
CA LYS A 58 4.64 -13.59 -20.70
C LYS A 58 3.38 -13.86 -19.88
N GLN A 59 2.45 -12.91 -19.83
CA GLN A 59 1.19 -13.06 -19.09
C GLN A 59 0.32 -14.17 -19.68
N ARG A 60 0.30 -14.33 -21.01
CA ARG A 60 -0.38 -15.45 -21.67
C ARG A 60 0.25 -16.79 -21.26
N HIS A 61 1.58 -16.86 -21.27
CA HIS A 61 2.29 -18.06 -20.84
C HIS A 61 2.00 -18.39 -19.37
N ASP A 62 2.11 -17.40 -18.47
CA ASP A 62 1.80 -17.57 -17.04
C ASP A 62 0.34 -18.04 -16.84
N TYR A 63 -0.63 -17.44 -17.56
CA TYR A 63 -2.03 -17.84 -17.50
C TYR A 63 -2.28 -19.27 -18.00
N GLU A 64 -1.60 -19.68 -19.07
CA GLU A 64 -1.74 -21.03 -19.63
C GLU A 64 -1.08 -22.10 -18.75
N GLU A 65 0.06 -21.79 -18.14
CA GLU A 65 0.81 -22.71 -17.29
C GLU A 65 0.22 -22.82 -15.88
N LEU A 66 -0.08 -21.68 -15.25
CA LEU A 66 -0.50 -21.60 -13.85
C LEU A 66 -2.02 -21.55 -13.69
N LEU A 67 -2.78 -21.39 -14.78
CA LEU A 67 -4.24 -21.25 -14.83
C LEU A 67 -4.79 -19.97 -14.18
N GLU A 68 -3.90 -19.08 -13.75
CA GLU A 68 -4.19 -17.76 -13.19
C GLU A 68 -3.02 -16.79 -13.33
N THR A 69 -3.29 -15.49 -13.41
CA THR A 69 -2.25 -14.46 -13.42
C THR A 69 -2.79 -13.08 -13.02
N ASP A 70 -1.92 -12.26 -12.41
CA ASP A 70 -2.18 -10.86 -12.05
C ASP A 70 -1.32 -9.93 -12.92
N PHE A 71 -1.89 -8.81 -13.36
CA PHE A 71 -1.15 -7.75 -14.06
C PHE A 71 -1.88 -6.40 -14.00
N SER A 72 -1.21 -5.31 -14.40
CA SER A 72 -1.88 -4.04 -14.64
C SER A 72 -2.16 -3.83 -16.14
N PHE A 73 -3.29 -3.17 -16.43
CA PHE A 73 -3.66 -2.76 -17.78
C PHE A 73 -4.11 -1.30 -17.76
N GLU A 74 -3.63 -0.50 -18.71
CA GLU A 74 -3.99 0.90 -18.83
C GLU A 74 -4.89 1.11 -20.06
N VAL A 75 -5.99 1.84 -19.85
CA VAL A 75 -6.76 2.43 -20.95
C VAL A 75 -6.43 3.92 -20.99
N PRO A 76 -5.68 4.40 -22.00
CA PRO A 76 -5.29 5.80 -22.11
C PRO A 76 -6.49 6.74 -22.03
N GLY A 77 -6.38 7.77 -21.19
CA GLY A 77 -7.44 8.76 -20.99
C GLY A 77 -8.65 8.29 -20.17
N VAL A 78 -8.67 7.03 -19.69
CA VAL A 78 -9.75 6.48 -18.87
C VAL A 78 -9.25 6.18 -17.46
N ALA A 79 -8.48 5.10 -17.28
CA ALA A 79 -7.97 4.65 -15.99
C ALA A 79 -6.97 3.50 -16.18
N ARG A 80 -6.23 3.21 -15.11
CA ARG A 80 -5.50 1.95 -14.97
C ARG A 80 -6.37 0.94 -14.24
N PHE A 81 -6.12 -0.34 -14.49
CA PHE A 81 -6.85 -1.45 -13.90
C PHE A 81 -5.86 -2.50 -13.40
N ARG A 82 -6.12 -3.03 -12.20
CA ARG A 82 -5.52 -4.28 -11.77
C ARG A 82 -6.38 -5.42 -12.29
N VAL A 83 -5.77 -6.30 -13.07
CA VAL A 83 -6.42 -7.44 -13.70
C VAL A 83 -5.97 -8.71 -13.00
N ASN A 84 -6.92 -9.54 -12.59
CA ASN A 84 -6.67 -10.93 -12.23
C ASN A 84 -7.50 -11.80 -13.17
N ALA A 85 -6.81 -12.69 -13.90
CA ALA A 85 -7.42 -13.64 -14.83
C ALA A 85 -7.27 -15.06 -14.27
N PHE A 86 -8.32 -15.87 -14.40
CA PHE A 86 -8.38 -17.22 -13.83
C PHE A 86 -9.36 -18.12 -14.59
N ASN A 87 -9.36 -19.41 -14.27
CA ASN A 87 -10.33 -20.38 -14.78
C ASN A 87 -11.35 -20.78 -13.71
N GLN A 88 -12.59 -21.04 -14.14
CA GLN A 88 -13.68 -21.53 -13.30
C GLN A 88 -14.52 -22.57 -14.06
N ASN A 89 -15.48 -23.20 -13.39
CA ASN A 89 -16.24 -24.35 -13.93
C ASN A 89 -16.89 -24.12 -15.31
N ARG A 90 -17.33 -22.89 -15.63
CA ARG A 90 -17.92 -22.52 -16.93
C ARG A 90 -16.89 -22.07 -17.97
N GLY A 91 -15.61 -21.95 -17.62
CA GLY A 91 -14.54 -21.46 -18.49
C GLY A 91 -13.76 -20.29 -17.90
N ALA A 92 -13.23 -19.42 -18.75
CA ALA A 92 -12.43 -18.26 -18.36
C ALA A 92 -13.21 -17.26 -17.48
N GLY A 93 -12.47 -16.52 -16.64
CA GLY A 93 -12.96 -15.42 -15.83
C GLY A 93 -11.87 -14.37 -15.61
N ALA A 94 -12.28 -13.13 -15.40
CA ALA A 94 -11.38 -12.05 -15.01
C ALA A 94 -12.09 -11.01 -14.14
N VAL A 95 -11.31 -10.40 -13.25
CA VAL A 95 -11.73 -9.23 -12.47
C VAL A 95 -10.78 -8.08 -12.76
N PHE A 96 -11.36 -6.95 -13.13
CA PHE A 96 -10.67 -5.69 -13.40
C PHE A 96 -11.03 -4.70 -12.31
N ARG A 97 -10.09 -4.37 -11.44
CA ARG A 97 -10.29 -3.35 -10.41
C ARG A 97 -9.76 -2.02 -10.89
N THR A 98 -10.61 -1.00 -10.94
CA THR A 98 -10.20 0.36 -11.30
C THR A 98 -9.19 0.88 -10.29
N ILE A 99 -8.04 1.34 -10.78
CA ILE A 99 -7.00 1.97 -9.99
C ILE A 99 -7.18 3.49 -10.07
N PRO A 100 -7.31 4.20 -8.94
CA PRO A 100 -7.50 5.65 -8.94
C PRO A 100 -6.34 6.37 -9.64
N SER A 101 -6.65 7.19 -10.65
CA SER A 101 -5.63 7.97 -11.37
C SER A 101 -5.22 9.24 -10.63
N LYS A 102 -6.11 9.81 -9.83
CA LYS A 102 -5.84 11.02 -9.06
C LYS A 102 -5.16 10.66 -7.73
N ILE A 103 -3.91 11.11 -7.57
CA ILE A 103 -3.24 11.11 -6.28
C ILE A 103 -3.89 12.20 -5.41
N LEU A 104 -4.32 11.84 -4.22
CA LEU A 104 -4.81 12.79 -3.22
C LEU A 104 -3.60 13.40 -2.50
N THR A 105 -3.62 14.71 -2.31
CA THR A 105 -2.56 15.41 -1.57
C THR A 105 -2.62 15.07 -0.08
N MET A 106 -1.55 15.35 0.67
CA MET A 106 -1.58 15.23 2.13
C MET A 106 -2.71 16.06 2.75
N GLU A 107 -3.02 17.22 2.16
CA GLU A 107 -4.07 18.12 2.63
C GLU A 107 -5.46 17.55 2.37
N ASP A 108 -5.70 16.97 1.18
CA ASP A 108 -6.95 16.26 0.86
C ASP A 108 -7.22 15.10 1.83
N LEU A 109 -6.16 14.41 2.26
CA LEU A 109 -6.22 13.29 3.20
C LEU A 109 -6.26 13.73 4.66
N GLY A 110 -6.06 15.02 4.96
CA GLY A 110 -5.98 15.54 6.32
C GLY A 110 -4.76 15.05 7.10
N LEU A 111 -3.66 14.73 6.40
CA LEU A 111 -2.39 14.32 7.02
C LEU A 111 -1.68 15.55 7.59
N GLY A 112 -1.34 15.49 8.88
CA GLY A 112 -0.75 16.62 9.61
C GLY A 112 0.74 16.85 9.32
N ASN A 113 1.32 17.86 9.98
CA ASN A 113 2.72 18.28 9.77
C ASN A 113 3.74 17.14 9.97
N THR A 114 3.48 16.21 10.89
CA THR A 114 4.34 15.05 11.13
C THR A 114 4.57 14.21 9.88
N PHE A 115 3.62 14.11 8.95
CA PHE A 115 3.84 13.40 7.68
C PHE A 115 4.81 14.15 6.76
N LYS A 116 4.74 15.48 6.75
CA LYS A 116 5.68 16.34 5.99
C LYS A 116 7.09 16.20 6.55
N GLU A 117 7.24 16.28 7.87
CA GLU A 117 8.51 16.06 8.58
C GLU A 117 9.11 14.68 8.28
N ILE A 118 8.28 13.63 8.23
CA ILE A 118 8.74 12.27 7.87
C ILE A 118 9.28 12.21 6.44
N CYS A 119 8.70 12.96 5.51
CA CYS A 119 9.16 13.02 4.12
C CYS A 119 10.48 13.80 3.93
N GLU A 120 10.86 14.60 4.93
CA GLU A 120 12.09 15.39 4.94
C GLU A 120 13.28 14.63 5.54
N PHE A 121 13.08 13.41 6.04
CA PHE A 121 14.20 12.60 6.51
C PHE A 121 15.22 12.37 5.38
N PRO A 122 16.52 12.50 5.66
CA PRO A 122 17.54 12.33 4.63
C PRO A 122 17.77 10.85 4.27
N ARG A 123 17.52 9.94 5.22
CA ARG A 123 17.77 8.49 5.10
C ARG A 123 17.11 7.69 6.21
N GLY A 124 17.10 6.37 6.07
CA GLY A 124 16.55 5.41 7.01
C GLY A 124 15.27 4.78 6.49
N ILE A 125 14.52 4.07 7.33
CA ILE A 125 13.32 3.33 6.93
C ILE A 125 12.04 3.89 7.58
N VAL A 126 11.01 4.08 6.76
CA VAL A 126 9.66 4.49 7.15
C VAL A 126 8.68 3.38 6.77
N LEU A 127 7.93 2.88 7.75
CA LEU A 127 7.00 1.77 7.55
C LEU A 127 5.55 2.25 7.64
N VAL A 128 4.79 2.10 6.57
CA VAL A 128 3.34 2.38 6.55
C VAL A 128 2.59 1.05 6.60
N THR A 129 1.85 0.82 7.68
CA THR A 129 1.28 -0.49 8.00
C THR A 129 -0.23 -0.42 8.22
N GLY A 130 -0.88 -1.57 8.18
CA GLY A 130 -2.33 -1.71 8.36
C GLY A 130 -2.91 -2.82 7.51
N PRO A 131 -4.15 -3.25 7.79
CA PRO A 131 -4.79 -4.35 7.07
C PRO A 131 -5.01 -4.00 5.58
N THR A 132 -5.35 -5.00 4.78
CA THR A 132 -5.76 -4.78 3.38
C THR A 132 -6.92 -3.79 3.33
N GLY A 133 -6.83 -2.83 2.41
CA GLY A 133 -7.86 -1.80 2.25
C GLY A 133 -7.86 -0.72 3.33
N SER A 134 -6.83 -0.62 4.19
CA SER A 134 -6.70 0.48 5.16
C SER A 134 -6.22 1.80 4.55
N GLY A 135 -5.90 1.84 3.25
CA GLY A 135 -5.45 3.05 2.56
C GLY A 135 -3.94 3.33 2.63
N LYS A 136 -3.11 2.33 2.95
CA LYS A 136 -1.63 2.46 3.00
C LYS A 136 -1.06 3.07 1.73
N SER A 137 -1.42 2.52 0.58
CA SER A 137 -0.94 2.96 -0.74
C SER A 137 -1.37 4.39 -1.05
N THR A 138 -2.57 4.80 -0.64
CA THR A 138 -3.04 6.19 -0.77
C THR A 138 -2.20 7.16 0.08
N THR A 139 -1.88 6.78 1.32
CA THR A 139 -1.02 7.58 2.21
C THR A 139 0.40 7.68 1.65
N LEU A 140 0.98 6.57 1.20
CA LEU A 140 2.30 6.55 0.57
C LEU A 140 2.34 7.37 -0.71
N ALA A 141 1.32 7.27 -1.57
CA ALA A 141 1.23 8.09 -2.77
C ALA A 141 1.22 9.58 -2.42
N ALA A 142 0.45 10.00 -1.40
CA ALA A 142 0.48 11.39 -0.94
C ALA A 142 1.85 11.83 -0.40
N MET A 143 2.57 10.92 0.28
CA MET A 143 3.92 11.16 0.79
C MET A 143 4.95 11.30 -0.33
N ILE A 144 4.95 10.37 -1.28
CA ILE A 144 5.84 10.40 -2.45
C ILE A 144 5.53 11.61 -3.33
N ASP A 145 4.26 11.98 -3.49
CA ASP A 145 3.89 13.17 -4.26
C ASP A 145 4.37 14.47 -3.60
N TYR A 146 4.27 14.57 -2.27
CA TYR A 146 4.86 15.68 -1.52
C TYR A 146 6.37 15.76 -1.70
N ILE A 147 7.08 14.62 -1.63
CA ILE A 147 8.53 14.57 -1.88
C ILE A 147 8.83 15.06 -3.31
N ASN A 148 8.12 14.53 -4.31
CA ASN A 148 8.26 14.88 -5.71
C ASN A 148 8.03 16.38 -6.00
N GLU A 149 7.21 17.06 -5.19
CA GLU A 149 6.98 18.50 -5.28
C GLU A 149 8.03 19.36 -4.57
N ASN A 150 8.79 18.80 -3.63
CA ASN A 150 9.60 19.59 -2.69
C ASN A 150 11.10 19.28 -2.70
N ARG A 151 11.51 18.11 -3.21
CA ARG A 151 12.92 17.67 -3.28
C ARG A 151 13.40 17.54 -4.73
N TYR A 152 14.71 17.45 -4.93
CA TYR A 152 15.35 17.27 -6.25
C TYR A 152 16.12 15.95 -6.24
N ASP A 153 15.37 14.88 -6.07
CA ASP A 153 15.90 13.56 -5.74
C ASP A 153 15.47 12.53 -6.80
N HIS A 154 16.11 11.36 -6.80
CA HIS A 154 15.64 10.20 -7.52
C HIS A 154 14.79 9.30 -6.62
N VAL A 155 13.52 9.13 -6.98
CA VAL A 155 12.58 8.20 -6.35
C VAL A 155 12.41 6.97 -7.24
N LEU A 156 12.74 5.81 -6.69
CA LEU A 156 12.56 4.52 -7.32
C LEU A 156 11.47 3.73 -6.58
N THR A 157 10.44 3.27 -7.28
CA THR A 157 9.41 2.39 -6.70
C THR A 157 9.48 0.98 -7.28
N ILE A 158 9.22 -0.02 -6.43
CA ILE A 158 9.13 -1.43 -6.79
C ILE A 158 7.80 -1.94 -6.25
N GLU A 159 6.87 -2.28 -7.15
CA GLU A 159 5.46 -2.53 -6.81
C GLU A 159 4.90 -3.75 -7.55
N ASP A 160 3.87 -4.40 -6.99
CA ASP A 160 3.24 -5.61 -7.53
C ASP A 160 1.70 -5.58 -7.40
N PRO A 161 0.97 -5.03 -8.39
CA PRO A 161 1.43 -4.16 -9.47
C PRO A 161 1.56 -2.69 -9.01
N ILE A 162 1.99 -1.79 -9.91
CA ILE A 162 2.03 -0.35 -9.62
C ILE A 162 0.60 0.17 -9.37
N GLU A 163 0.37 0.78 -8.20
CA GLU A 163 -0.93 1.37 -7.86
C GLU A 163 -1.04 2.81 -8.37
N PHE A 164 -0.23 3.75 -7.89
CA PHE A 164 -0.33 5.14 -8.30
C PHE A 164 0.78 5.49 -9.29
N VAL A 165 0.42 6.09 -10.43
CA VAL A 165 1.42 6.59 -11.38
C VAL A 165 1.79 8.01 -11.01
N HIS A 166 3.05 8.20 -10.62
CA HIS A 166 3.62 9.50 -10.30
C HIS A 166 4.26 10.10 -11.56
N GLN A 167 3.81 11.29 -11.95
CA GLN A 167 4.51 12.07 -12.96
C GLN A 167 5.74 12.73 -12.32
N SER A 168 6.89 12.71 -13.00
CA SER A 168 8.08 13.41 -12.51
C SER A 168 7.81 14.93 -12.45
N LYS A 169 7.99 15.52 -11.27
CA LYS A 169 7.85 16.97 -11.03
C LYS A 169 9.24 17.56 -10.80
N LYS A 170 9.68 17.70 -9.55
CA LYS A 170 11.07 18.07 -9.22
C LYS A 170 11.97 16.85 -9.06
N CYS A 171 11.41 15.73 -8.64
CA CYS A 171 12.13 14.46 -8.57
C CYS A 171 12.09 13.72 -9.92
N LEU A 172 13.13 12.94 -10.18
CA LEU A 172 13.07 11.85 -11.16
C LEU A 172 12.29 10.69 -10.53
N ILE A 173 11.22 10.24 -11.18
CA ILE A 173 10.44 9.10 -10.72
C ILE A 173 10.60 7.92 -11.69
N ASN A 174 11.13 6.80 -11.20
CA ASN A 174 11.13 5.52 -11.90
C ASN A 174 10.28 4.52 -11.11
N GLN A 175 9.26 3.95 -11.75
CA GLN A 175 8.41 2.93 -11.12
C GLN A 175 8.58 1.61 -11.86
N ARG A 176 8.85 0.54 -11.12
CA ARG A 176 9.08 -0.80 -11.65
C ARG A 176 8.01 -1.75 -11.15
N GLU A 177 7.25 -2.31 -12.10
CA GLU A 177 6.26 -3.33 -11.82
C GLU A 177 6.91 -4.71 -11.81
N VAL A 178 6.72 -5.46 -10.71
CA VAL A 178 7.17 -6.86 -10.62
C VAL A 178 6.45 -7.70 -11.68
N HIS A 179 7.16 -8.70 -12.21
CA HIS A 179 6.75 -9.56 -13.32
C HIS A 179 6.69 -8.91 -14.70
N ARG A 180 6.72 -7.57 -14.80
CA ARG A 180 6.78 -6.81 -16.07
C ARG A 180 8.13 -6.14 -16.31
N ASP A 181 8.59 -5.33 -15.36
CA ASP A 181 9.81 -4.50 -15.47
C ASP A 181 10.99 -5.06 -14.64
N THR A 182 10.69 -6.04 -13.79
CA THR A 182 11.66 -6.78 -12.98
C THR A 182 11.15 -8.19 -12.71
N HIS A 183 12.05 -9.16 -12.48
CA HIS A 183 11.67 -10.53 -12.16
C HIS A 183 11.09 -10.69 -10.74
N GLY A 184 11.46 -9.79 -9.83
CA GLY A 184 11.07 -9.87 -8.42
C GLY A 184 11.52 -8.63 -7.63
N PHE A 185 11.05 -8.56 -6.39
CA PHE A 185 11.44 -7.51 -5.44
C PHE A 185 12.95 -7.57 -5.12
N ASN A 186 13.50 -8.77 -4.95
CA ASN A 186 14.90 -8.96 -4.58
C ASN A 186 15.87 -8.51 -5.68
N GLU A 187 15.59 -8.86 -6.93
CA GLU A 187 16.38 -8.47 -8.10
C GLU A 187 16.34 -6.95 -8.31
N ALA A 188 15.16 -6.36 -8.17
CA ALA A 188 14.99 -4.91 -8.28
C ALA A 188 15.70 -4.17 -7.14
N LEU A 189 15.58 -4.63 -5.88
CA LEU A 189 16.26 -4.01 -4.74
C LEU A 189 17.78 -4.10 -4.82
N ARG A 190 18.33 -5.23 -5.30
CA ARG A 190 19.78 -5.32 -5.54
C ARG A 190 20.24 -4.40 -6.66
N SER A 191 19.39 -4.17 -7.67
CA SER A 191 19.68 -3.25 -8.77
C SER A 191 19.57 -1.80 -8.33
N ALA A 192 18.58 -1.47 -7.48
CA ALA A 192 18.33 -0.16 -6.92
C ALA A 192 19.60 0.46 -6.31
N LEU A 193 20.41 -0.31 -5.58
CA LEU A 193 21.68 0.17 -4.99
C LEU A 193 22.73 0.64 -6.01
N ARG A 194 22.48 0.46 -7.31
CA ARG A 194 23.33 0.92 -8.42
C ARG A 194 22.57 1.79 -9.42
N GLU A 195 21.33 2.15 -9.12
CA GLU A 195 20.47 3.00 -9.95
C GLU A 195 20.47 4.46 -9.45
N ASP A 196 21.38 4.81 -8.52
CA ASP A 196 21.50 6.13 -7.90
C ASP A 196 20.19 6.68 -7.31
N PRO A 197 19.37 5.90 -6.56
CA PRO A 197 18.19 6.43 -5.90
C PRO A 197 18.57 7.20 -4.63
N ASP A 198 17.80 8.23 -4.31
CA ASP A 198 17.80 8.82 -2.96
C ASP A 198 16.72 8.16 -2.10
N ILE A 199 15.61 7.78 -2.74
CA ILE A 199 14.39 7.29 -2.11
C ILE A 199 13.93 6.01 -2.80
N ILE A 200 13.66 4.96 -2.01
CA ILE A 200 13.20 3.67 -2.51
C ILE A 200 11.85 3.35 -1.86
N LEU A 201 10.81 3.14 -2.66
CA LEU A 201 9.54 2.57 -2.21
C LEU A 201 9.50 1.08 -2.53
N VAL A 202 9.47 0.26 -1.48
CA VAL A 202 9.27 -1.19 -1.57
C VAL A 202 7.82 -1.48 -1.25
N GLY A 203 7.05 -1.98 -2.23
CA GLY A 203 5.63 -2.25 -2.12
C GLY A 203 5.24 -2.96 -0.82
N GLU A 204 5.45 -4.27 -0.73
CA GLU A 204 5.17 -5.05 0.49
C GLU A 204 6.40 -5.87 0.91
N MET A 205 6.80 -5.76 2.18
CA MET A 205 7.91 -6.54 2.73
C MET A 205 7.41 -7.90 3.24
N ARG A 206 7.13 -8.81 2.30
CA ARG A 206 6.57 -10.13 2.59
C ARG A 206 7.60 -11.13 3.13
N ASP A 207 8.73 -11.23 2.43
CA ASP A 207 9.75 -12.24 2.66
C ASP A 207 11.00 -11.67 3.33
N LEU A 208 11.84 -12.58 3.82
CA LEU A 208 13.05 -12.29 4.57
C LEU A 208 14.09 -11.49 3.76
N GLU A 209 14.24 -11.83 2.49
CA GLU A 209 15.25 -11.24 1.64
C GLU A 209 14.87 -9.80 1.28
N THR A 210 13.59 -9.55 1.00
CA THR A 210 13.05 -8.20 0.78
C THR A 210 13.29 -7.32 2.00
N ILE A 211 13.00 -7.81 3.22
CA ILE A 211 13.25 -7.06 4.47
C ILE A 211 14.73 -6.77 4.65
N ARG A 212 15.60 -7.77 4.42
CA ARG A 212 17.05 -7.62 4.56
C ARG A 212 17.58 -6.53 3.63
N LEU A 213 17.23 -6.60 2.35
CA LEU A 213 17.67 -5.64 1.34
C LEU A 213 17.13 -4.23 1.63
N ALA A 214 15.89 -4.10 2.11
CA ALA A 214 15.32 -2.82 2.51
C ALA A 214 16.08 -2.20 3.70
N LEU A 215 16.44 -3.00 4.71
CA LEU A 215 17.26 -2.54 5.84
C LEU A 215 18.67 -2.14 5.40
N THR A 216 19.30 -2.90 4.50
CA THR A 216 20.60 -2.55 3.93
C THR A 216 20.54 -1.26 3.12
N ALA A 217 19.50 -1.06 2.31
CA ALA A 217 19.30 0.20 1.58
C ALA A 217 19.16 1.39 2.55
N ALA A 218 18.38 1.23 3.62
CA ALA A 218 18.21 2.26 4.63
C ALA A 218 19.51 2.60 5.38
N GLU A 219 20.32 1.59 5.71
CA GLU A 219 21.63 1.75 6.37
C GLU A 219 22.67 2.41 5.46
N THR A 220 22.64 2.08 4.17
CA THR A 220 23.56 2.65 3.15
C THR A 220 23.24 4.09 2.75
N GLY A 221 22.23 4.70 3.39
CA GLY A 221 21.96 6.14 3.27
C GLY A 221 20.77 6.52 2.43
N HIS A 222 19.93 5.56 2.01
CA HIS A 222 18.69 5.82 1.28
C HIS A 222 17.54 6.07 2.25
N LEU A 223 16.52 6.84 1.82
CA LEU A 223 15.23 6.86 2.50
C LEU A 223 14.34 5.76 1.91
N VAL A 224 14.04 4.74 2.71
CA VAL A 224 13.26 3.58 2.28
C VAL A 224 11.86 3.66 2.85
N PHE A 225 10.86 3.57 1.98
CA PHE A 225 9.46 3.36 2.36
C PHE A 225 9.10 1.89 2.16
N GLY A 226 8.42 1.29 3.14
CA GLY A 226 7.94 -0.08 3.06
C GLY A 226 6.55 -0.26 3.66
N THR A 227 5.82 -1.29 3.23
CA THR A 227 4.55 -1.66 3.88
C THR A 227 4.56 -3.04 4.51
N LEU A 228 3.76 -3.19 5.58
CA LEU A 228 3.39 -4.45 6.20
C LEU A 228 1.90 -4.44 6.58
N HIS A 229 1.36 -5.62 6.92
CA HIS A 229 -0.04 -5.80 7.32
C HIS A 229 -0.27 -5.78 8.84
N THR A 230 0.71 -5.33 9.61
CA THR A 230 0.63 -5.16 11.06
C THR A 230 -0.27 -3.98 11.44
N THR A 231 -0.84 -4.03 12.65
CA THR A 231 -1.86 -3.06 13.10
C THR A 231 -1.39 -2.10 14.18
N SER A 232 -0.11 -2.18 14.56
CA SER A 232 0.50 -1.24 15.52
C SER A 232 2.00 -1.14 15.29
N ALA A 233 2.61 -0.09 15.81
CA ALA A 233 4.06 0.14 15.74
C ALA A 233 4.82 -1.01 16.42
N ALA A 234 4.44 -1.38 17.64
CA ALA A 234 5.06 -2.50 18.37
C ALA A 234 5.00 -3.82 17.59
N LYS A 235 3.82 -4.19 17.07
CA LYS A 235 3.66 -5.41 16.24
C LYS A 235 4.48 -5.36 14.96
N THR A 236 4.68 -4.16 14.40
CA THR A 236 5.50 -3.97 13.20
C THR A 236 6.96 -4.31 13.50
N ILE A 237 7.49 -3.83 14.63
CA ILE A 237 8.85 -4.17 15.08
C ILE A 237 8.99 -5.67 15.29
N ASP A 238 8.05 -6.29 16.04
CA ASP A 238 8.05 -7.73 16.27
C ASP A 238 8.01 -8.50 14.94
N ARG A 239 7.12 -8.13 14.01
CA ARG A 239 6.99 -8.80 12.70
C ARG A 239 8.27 -8.73 11.88
N VAL A 240 8.94 -7.57 11.84
CA VAL A 240 10.18 -7.39 11.07
C VAL A 240 11.30 -8.27 11.65
N ILE A 241 11.39 -8.43 12.97
CA ILE A 241 12.44 -9.23 13.61
C ILE A 241 12.10 -10.72 13.62
N ASP A 242 10.84 -11.08 13.88
CA ASP A 242 10.45 -12.46 14.17
C ASP A 242 10.40 -13.39 12.98
N VAL A 243 10.39 -12.85 11.76
CA VAL A 243 10.53 -13.66 10.55
C VAL A 243 11.93 -14.29 10.47
N PHE A 244 12.95 -13.65 11.03
CA PHE A 244 14.34 -14.10 10.91
C PHE A 244 14.66 -15.27 11.85
N PRO A 245 15.58 -16.16 11.46
CA PRO A 245 16.15 -17.18 12.34
C PRO A 245 16.76 -16.58 13.61
N ALA A 246 16.77 -17.34 14.70
CA ALA A 246 17.16 -16.86 16.03
C ALA A 246 18.58 -16.25 16.06
N GLU A 247 19.49 -16.85 15.31
CA GLU A 247 20.89 -16.45 15.15
C GLU A 247 21.06 -15.08 14.46
N GLU A 248 20.06 -14.61 13.70
CA GLU A 248 20.12 -13.33 12.98
C GLU A 248 19.33 -12.21 13.67
N LYS A 249 18.42 -12.55 14.60
CA LYS A 249 17.50 -11.57 15.22
C LYS A 249 18.22 -10.40 15.89
N ASP A 250 19.35 -10.65 16.54
CA ASP A 250 20.11 -9.60 17.24
C ASP A 250 20.72 -8.59 16.26
N MET A 251 21.23 -9.08 15.12
CA MET A 251 21.74 -8.23 14.04
C MET A 251 20.61 -7.39 13.42
N ILE A 252 19.49 -8.03 13.08
CA ILE A 252 18.33 -7.33 12.49
C ILE A 252 17.76 -6.29 13.44
N ARG A 253 17.68 -6.60 14.74
CA ARG A 253 17.27 -5.64 15.77
C ARG A 253 18.21 -4.44 15.84
N ALA A 254 19.52 -4.66 15.78
CA ALA A 254 20.50 -3.57 15.75
C ALA A 254 20.33 -2.70 14.50
N MET A 255 20.29 -3.31 13.30
CA MET A 255 20.08 -2.60 12.03
C MET A 255 18.79 -1.79 12.03
N LEU A 256 17.68 -2.38 12.48
CA LEU A 256 16.40 -1.70 12.59
C LEU A 256 16.45 -0.55 13.59
N SER A 257 17.12 -0.72 14.74
CA SER A 257 17.26 0.35 15.73
C SER A 257 18.03 1.56 15.22
N GLU A 258 18.97 1.38 14.27
CA GLU A 258 19.74 2.47 13.67
C GLU A 258 19.05 3.08 12.44
N SER A 259 18.36 2.27 11.65
CA SER A 259 17.74 2.73 10.40
C SER A 259 16.31 3.26 10.57
N LEU A 260 15.53 2.80 11.56
CA LEU A 260 14.12 3.15 11.67
C LEU A 260 13.90 4.65 11.93
N GLN A 261 13.13 5.30 11.06
CA GLN A 261 12.72 6.69 11.22
C GLN A 261 11.28 6.84 11.70
N ALA A 262 10.35 6.05 11.18
CA ALA A 262 8.96 6.08 11.61
C ALA A 262 8.21 4.79 11.32
N VAL A 263 7.18 4.52 12.12
CA VAL A 263 6.13 3.54 11.82
C VAL A 263 4.78 4.23 11.91
N ILE A 264 3.98 4.12 10.85
CA ILE A 264 2.63 4.68 10.72
C ILE A 264 1.67 3.51 10.56
N SER A 265 0.91 3.15 11.60
CA SER A 265 -0.12 2.11 11.50
C SER A 265 -1.49 2.71 11.26
N GLN A 266 -2.18 2.28 10.22
CA GLN A 266 -3.39 2.92 9.69
C GLN A 266 -4.59 1.99 9.66
N THR A 267 -5.77 2.54 9.97
CA THR A 267 -7.07 1.91 9.77
C THR A 267 -8.10 2.88 9.20
N LEU A 268 -9.05 2.40 8.39
CA LEU A 268 -10.16 3.22 7.87
C LEU A 268 -11.43 3.01 8.68
N LEU A 269 -12.09 4.11 8.99
CA LEU A 269 -13.29 4.17 9.81
C LEU A 269 -14.40 4.85 9.04
N LYS A 270 -15.65 4.43 9.29
CA LYS A 270 -16.83 5.08 8.70
C LYS A 270 -16.98 6.49 9.28
N LYS A 271 -17.06 7.50 8.40
CA LYS A 271 -17.23 8.90 8.79
C LYS A 271 -18.70 9.20 9.07
N THR A 272 -18.96 10.06 10.04
CA THR A 272 -20.28 10.66 10.25
C THR A 272 -20.65 11.50 9.02
N GLY A 273 -21.81 11.24 8.41
CA GLY A 273 -22.25 11.93 7.19
C GLY A 273 -21.77 11.29 5.87
N GLY A 274 -21.15 10.11 5.91
CA GLY A 274 -20.77 9.35 4.71
C GLY A 274 -19.28 9.41 4.37
N GLY A 275 -18.82 8.38 3.65
CA GLY A 275 -17.39 8.18 3.37
C GLY A 275 -16.62 7.52 4.51
N ARG A 276 -15.28 7.59 4.41
CA ARG A 276 -14.34 6.99 5.36
C ARG A 276 -13.26 7.99 5.75
N VAL A 277 -12.67 7.81 6.93
CA VAL A 277 -11.52 8.59 7.42
C VAL A 277 -10.45 7.63 7.94
N ALA A 278 -9.17 7.99 7.76
CA ALA A 278 -8.06 7.24 8.30
C ALA A 278 -7.74 7.67 9.74
N ALA A 279 -7.52 6.69 10.62
CA ALA A 279 -6.90 6.90 11.92
C ALA A 279 -5.49 6.32 11.87
N HIS A 280 -4.53 7.05 12.44
CA HIS A 280 -3.11 6.71 12.41
C HIS A 280 -2.55 6.60 13.83
N GLU A 281 -1.86 5.50 14.11
CA GLU A 281 -0.83 5.44 15.16
C GLU A 281 0.51 5.82 14.53
N ILE A 282 1.24 6.74 15.15
CA ILE A 282 2.52 7.26 14.64
C ILE A 282 3.56 7.10 15.72
N MET A 283 4.62 6.35 15.42
CA MET A 283 5.82 6.20 16.24
C MET A 283 7.02 6.73 15.46
N LEU A 284 7.84 7.57 16.11
CA LEU A 284 9.08 8.08 15.51
C LEU A 284 10.31 7.38 16.11
N GLY A 285 11.36 7.24 15.30
CA GLY A 285 12.64 6.61 15.64
C GLY A 285 13.52 7.52 16.50
N VAL A 286 13.08 7.84 17.70
CA VAL A 286 13.82 8.69 18.66
C VAL A 286 14.75 7.83 19.53
N PRO A 287 15.78 8.40 20.19
CA PRO A 287 16.77 7.62 20.94
C PRO A 287 16.17 6.63 21.95
N SER A 288 15.08 7.00 22.65
CA SER A 288 14.41 6.09 23.59
C SER A 288 13.78 4.89 22.90
N ILE A 289 13.09 5.08 21.77
CA ILE A 289 12.50 3.98 20.97
C ILE A 289 13.60 3.09 20.40
N ARG A 290 14.70 3.67 19.88
CA ARG A 290 15.85 2.91 19.35
C ARG A 290 16.46 2.00 20.42
N ASN A 291 16.62 2.51 21.64
CA ASN A 291 17.09 1.71 22.78
C ASN A 291 16.10 0.59 23.14
N LEU A 292 14.79 0.86 23.13
CA LEU A 292 13.78 -0.17 23.37
C LEU A 292 13.81 -1.28 22.31
N ILE A 293 14.07 -0.93 21.04
CA ILE A 293 14.30 -1.92 19.97
C ILE A 293 15.52 -2.75 20.35
N ARG A 294 16.68 -2.13 20.57
CA ARG A 294 17.96 -2.80 20.81
C ARG A 294 17.95 -3.72 22.04
N GLU A 295 17.28 -3.31 23.11
CA GLU A 295 17.18 -4.08 24.36
C GLU A 295 16.05 -5.11 24.37
N ASN A 296 15.34 -5.31 23.24
CA ASN A 296 14.21 -6.22 23.13
C ASN A 296 13.08 -5.91 24.12
N LYS A 297 12.77 -4.62 24.32
CA LYS A 297 11.74 -4.10 25.24
C LYS A 297 10.54 -3.51 24.50
N VAL A 298 10.13 -4.15 23.41
CA VAL A 298 9.02 -3.70 22.53
C VAL A 298 7.70 -3.47 23.31
N ALA A 299 7.45 -4.25 24.36
CA ALA A 299 6.28 -4.09 25.23
C ALA A 299 6.16 -2.68 25.85
N GLN A 300 7.26 -1.96 26.05
CA GLN A 300 7.27 -0.61 26.63
C GLN A 300 7.02 0.50 25.59
N MET A 301 7.03 0.18 24.30
CA MET A 301 6.91 1.18 23.22
C MET A 301 5.56 1.90 23.24
N TYR A 302 4.48 1.23 23.62
CA TYR A 302 3.16 1.88 23.67
C TYR A 302 3.15 3.06 24.65
N SER A 303 3.73 2.88 25.84
CA SER A 303 3.86 3.95 26.83
C SER A 303 4.80 5.06 26.33
N ALA A 304 5.86 4.72 25.60
CA ALA A 304 6.76 5.70 25.00
C ALA A 304 6.08 6.54 23.91
N ILE A 305 5.24 5.93 23.06
CA ILE A 305 4.43 6.64 22.06
C ILE A 305 3.45 7.59 22.77
N GLN A 306 2.79 7.12 23.84
CA GLN A 306 1.81 7.90 24.58
C GLN A 306 2.42 9.18 25.20
N THR A 307 3.67 9.13 25.67
CA THR A 307 4.38 10.29 26.22
C THR A 307 5.14 11.10 25.17
N GLY A 308 5.25 10.59 23.94
CA GLY A 308 5.96 11.22 22.81
C GLY A 308 5.15 12.27 22.03
N ALA A 309 3.98 12.70 22.52
CA ALA A 309 3.08 13.61 21.81
C ALA A 309 3.75 14.93 21.37
N ASN A 310 4.66 15.49 22.18
CA ASN A 310 5.40 16.71 21.84
C ASN A 310 6.34 16.55 20.65
N GLN A 311 6.67 15.32 20.27
CA GLN A 311 7.50 14.98 19.10
C GLN A 311 6.64 14.59 17.90
N GLY A 312 5.31 14.62 17.99
CA GLY A 312 4.40 14.19 16.92
C GLY A 312 4.00 12.71 16.98
N MET A 313 4.39 11.97 18.01
CA MET A 313 3.91 10.60 18.20
C MET A 313 2.46 10.57 18.69
N VAL A 314 1.69 9.59 18.24
CA VAL A 314 0.27 9.46 18.57
C VAL A 314 -0.09 7.99 18.66
N THR A 315 -0.71 7.54 19.75
CA THR A 315 -1.26 6.18 19.82
C THR A 315 -2.54 6.09 18.98
N LEU A 316 -2.91 4.89 18.51
CA LEU A 316 -4.18 4.73 17.79
C LEU A 316 -5.37 5.28 18.59
N ASP A 317 -5.43 5.00 19.88
CA ASP A 317 -6.51 5.44 20.77
C ASP A 317 -6.55 6.97 20.93
N GLN A 318 -5.40 7.66 20.97
CA GLN A 318 -5.35 9.13 20.96
C GLN A 318 -5.88 9.69 19.63
N SER A 319 -5.49 9.09 18.51
CA SER A 319 -5.97 9.43 17.17
C SER A 319 -7.49 9.30 17.07
N LEU A 320 -8.04 8.19 17.55
CA LEU A 320 -9.48 7.91 17.62
C LEU A 320 -10.22 8.93 18.51
N LYS A 321 -9.69 9.24 19.71
CA LYS A 321 -10.29 10.26 20.60
C LYS A 321 -10.35 11.64 19.94
N ASN A 322 -9.31 12.02 19.19
CA ASN A 322 -9.29 13.28 18.44
C ASN A 322 -10.37 13.30 17.34
N LEU A 323 -10.56 12.20 16.61
CA LEU A 323 -11.61 12.09 15.58
C LEU A 323 -13.02 12.15 16.19
N VAL A 324 -13.24 11.51 17.34
CA VAL A 324 -14.52 11.60 18.08
C VAL A 324 -14.78 13.03 18.56
N THR A 325 -13.76 13.68 19.15
CA THR A 325 -13.87 15.05 19.66
C THR A 325 -14.20 16.06 18.55
N LYS A 326 -13.67 15.84 17.34
CA LYS A 326 -13.98 16.63 16.14
C LYS A 326 -15.33 16.27 15.50
N GLY A 327 -16.07 15.29 16.03
CA GLY A 327 -17.35 14.82 15.48
C GLY A 327 -17.23 14.07 14.15
N VAL A 328 -16.02 13.68 13.73
CA VAL A 328 -15.76 13.04 12.44
C VAL A 328 -16.22 11.57 12.45
N ILE A 329 -16.14 10.91 13.61
CA ILE A 329 -16.64 9.55 13.83
C ILE A 329 -17.45 9.51 15.13
N THR A 330 -18.31 8.50 15.29
CA THR A 330 -19.03 8.26 16.55
C THR A 330 -18.16 7.48 17.54
N LYS A 331 -18.51 7.53 18.83
CA LYS A 331 -17.87 6.70 19.86
C LYS A 331 -17.95 5.22 19.52
N ASP A 332 -19.09 4.74 19.03
CA ASP A 332 -19.27 3.33 18.67
C ASP A 332 -18.33 2.88 17.55
N VAL A 333 -18.12 3.73 16.52
CA VAL A 333 -17.16 3.45 15.45
C VAL A 333 -15.73 3.46 16.00
N ALA A 334 -15.38 4.36 16.91
CA ALA A 334 -14.06 4.38 17.53
C ALA A 334 -13.79 3.08 18.32
N ARG A 335 -14.80 2.57 19.05
CA ARG A 335 -14.70 1.34 19.85
C ARG A 335 -14.33 0.11 19.03
N THR A 336 -14.75 0.01 17.77
CA THR A 336 -14.46 -1.17 16.93
C THR A 336 -12.99 -1.28 16.54
N ALA A 337 -12.22 -0.19 16.65
CA ALA A 337 -10.81 -0.14 16.25
C ALA A 337 -9.85 0.19 17.40
N ALA A 338 -10.36 0.62 18.55
CA ALA A 338 -9.54 0.99 19.70
C ALA A 338 -8.83 -0.22 20.31
N LYS A 339 -7.60 0.01 20.78
CA LYS A 339 -6.85 -0.94 21.60
C LYS A 339 -7.46 -1.06 23.00
N GLN A 340 -7.97 0.06 23.56
CA GLN A 340 -8.69 0.12 24.83
C GLN A 340 -10.12 0.65 24.60
N PRO A 341 -11.07 -0.22 24.20
CA PRO A 341 -12.45 0.18 23.89
C PRO A 341 -13.18 0.89 25.04
N ASP A 342 -12.84 0.54 26.28
CA ASP A 342 -13.43 1.12 27.50
C ASP A 342 -13.19 2.64 27.62
N SER A 343 -12.16 3.16 26.96
CA SER A 343 -11.86 4.59 26.96
C SER A 343 -12.83 5.45 26.12
N PHE A 344 -13.78 4.80 25.45
CA PHE A 344 -14.82 5.41 24.61
C PHE A 344 -16.25 5.14 25.13
N MET A 345 -16.40 4.67 26.37
CA MET A 345 -17.72 4.55 27.03
C MET A 345 -18.43 5.89 27.22
#